data_AF-A0A3P7FCM1-F1
#
_entry.id   AF-A0A3P7FCM1-F1
#
_cell.length_a   1.000
_cell.length_b   1.000
_cell.length_c   1.000
_cell.angle_alpha   90.00
_cell.angle_beta   90.00
_cell.angle_gamma   90.00
#
_symmetry.space_group_name_H-M   'P 1'
#
loop_
_entity.id
_entity.type
_entity.pdbx_description
1 polymer ?
#
loop_
_entity_poly.entity_id
_entity_poly.type
_entity_poly.pdbx_seq_one_letter_code
_entity_poly.pdbx_strand_id
1 'polypeptide(L)'
;MSYILGYRPQVSYASNVSVDLYQLIPTTISASILTPDYNYALVIPENTSLTSATTDATDSQNNKWYEVPYLAQSTIFDRVSNPTSGSDGVPYLLQLKRVPRRFVSRFLSDGTLQLEFGAGISNKTDQNILPNVDNIQLGLVPGISNLYNNYNKASVFFTQEYGLAPGNDITVRYLVGGGIASNVPSNDLTIIDKTTAYFPSGVNNILSTQIINSIASTNPSASSGGRGGDEIEEIRNNALYAYQSQLRAVTRDDYMIRALSLPSDYGSIAKVYVTQDMSRETLKTPTISTLPNVHNPLSLDMYILSYDSNKNLTNASTTLKIAEGGLSNDPNDKGGLTKYGVTLNTWIQNGYD
;
A
#
# COMPACT_ATOMS: atom_id res chain seq x y z
N MET A 1 -2.28 7.69 27.36
CA MET A 1 -3.54 6.90 27.49
C MET A 1 -4.16 6.56 26.14
N SER A 2 -4.22 7.45 25.15
CA SER A 2 -4.79 7.18 23.81
C SER A 2 -4.24 5.92 23.13
N TYR A 3 -2.93 5.68 23.21
CA TYR A 3 -2.30 4.50 22.62
C TYR A 3 -2.84 3.16 23.17
N ILE A 4 -3.22 3.12 24.45
CA ILE A 4 -3.80 1.90 25.07
C ILE A 4 -5.18 1.61 24.47
N LEU A 5 -5.88 2.66 24.05
CA LEU A 5 -7.18 2.59 23.38
C LEU A 5 -7.06 2.34 21.87
N GLY A 6 -5.85 2.12 21.35
CA GLY A 6 -5.60 1.86 19.92
C GLY A 6 -5.59 3.11 19.04
N TYR A 7 -5.74 4.32 19.60
CA TYR A 7 -5.65 5.56 18.83
C TYR A 7 -4.22 6.12 18.84
N ARG A 8 -3.66 6.34 17.65
CA ARG A 8 -2.41 7.07 17.46
C ARG A 8 -2.77 8.55 17.19
N PRO A 9 -2.60 9.46 18.16
CA PRO A 9 -2.90 10.88 17.96
C PRO A 9 -1.98 11.49 16.90
N GLN A 10 -2.54 12.39 16.10
CA GLN A 10 -1.74 13.15 15.14
C GLN A 10 -1.09 14.34 15.85
N VAL A 11 0.23 14.51 15.66
CA VAL A 11 0.99 15.63 16.26
C VAL A 11 0.92 16.91 15.42
N SER A 12 0.60 16.78 14.14
CA SER A 12 0.47 17.88 13.19
C SER A 12 -0.26 17.41 11.94
N TYR A 13 -1.06 18.29 11.35
CA TYR A 13 -1.67 18.08 10.04
C TYR A 13 -0.81 18.73 8.97
N ALA A 14 -0.62 18.00 7.86
CA ALA A 14 0.03 18.53 6.67
C ALA A 14 -0.94 19.40 5.87
N SER A 15 -0.42 20.48 5.29
CA SER A 15 -1.17 21.29 4.35
C SER A 15 -1.13 20.67 2.95
N ASN A 16 -2.20 20.81 2.17
CA ASN A 16 -2.26 20.38 0.78
C ASN A 16 -2.46 21.57 -0.18
N VAL A 17 -1.76 21.51 -1.32
CA VAL A 17 -1.89 22.50 -2.40
C VAL A 17 -1.50 21.85 -3.73
N SER A 18 -2.13 22.30 -4.82
CA SER A 18 -1.69 21.95 -6.17
C SER A 18 -0.48 22.80 -6.52
N VAL A 19 0.58 22.16 -6.98
CA VAL A 19 1.80 22.82 -7.46
C VAL A 19 1.90 22.60 -8.96
N ASP A 20 2.04 23.70 -9.69
CA ASP A 20 2.28 23.70 -11.12
C ASP A 20 3.78 23.69 -11.37
N LEU A 21 4.21 22.81 -12.28
CA LEU A 21 5.60 22.63 -12.66
C LEU A 21 5.77 23.03 -14.12
N TYR A 22 6.73 23.90 -14.37
CA TYR A 22 7.09 24.35 -15.71
C TYR A 22 8.50 23.88 -16.05
N GLN A 23 8.68 23.41 -17.28
CA GLN A 23 9.97 22.98 -17.82
C GLN A 23 10.05 23.40 -19.28
N LEU A 24 11.24 23.79 -19.73
CA LEU A 24 11.52 23.97 -21.16
C LEU A 24 11.85 22.63 -21.79
N ILE A 25 11.18 22.29 -22.90
CA ILE A 25 11.43 21.08 -23.68
C ILE A 25 12.00 21.50 -25.05
N PRO A 26 13.12 20.91 -25.50
CA PRO A 26 13.70 21.20 -26.81
C PRO A 26 12.82 20.66 -27.94
N THR A 27 13.00 21.19 -29.15
CA THR A 27 12.32 20.69 -30.34
C THR A 27 13.20 19.72 -31.12
N THR A 28 12.60 18.65 -31.63
CA THR A 28 13.18 17.80 -32.67
C THR A 28 12.57 18.17 -34.01
N ILE A 29 13.38 18.12 -35.06
CA ILE A 29 12.92 18.34 -36.44
C ILE A 29 12.74 16.96 -37.07
N SER A 30 11.48 16.60 -37.32
CA SER A 30 11.13 15.45 -38.16
C SER A 30 10.27 15.94 -39.32
N ALA A 31 10.69 15.65 -40.56
CA ALA A 31 9.99 16.06 -41.78
C ALA A 31 9.58 17.56 -41.85
N SER A 32 10.49 18.47 -41.47
CA SER A 32 10.27 19.94 -41.43
C SER A 32 9.17 20.42 -40.48
N ILE A 33 8.65 19.55 -39.62
CA ILE A 33 7.74 19.91 -38.53
C ILE A 33 8.55 19.94 -37.23
N LEU A 34 8.39 21.02 -36.47
CA LEU A 34 8.95 21.15 -35.13
C LEU A 34 8.04 20.42 -34.14
N THR A 35 8.48 19.28 -33.65
CA THR A 35 7.79 18.52 -32.61
C THR A 35 8.57 18.60 -31.29
N PRO A 36 7.93 18.82 -30.14
CA PRO A 36 8.62 18.76 -28.85
C PRO A 36 9.27 17.39 -28.64
N ASP A 37 10.52 17.37 -28.16
CA ASP A 37 11.26 16.16 -27.86
C ASP A 37 10.99 15.69 -26.43
N TYR A 38 10.05 14.76 -26.29
CA TYR A 38 9.69 14.18 -24.99
C TYR A 38 10.78 13.28 -24.38
N ASN A 39 11.90 13.00 -25.08
CA ASN A 39 13.04 12.32 -24.44
C ASN A 39 13.67 13.18 -23.33
N TYR A 40 13.44 14.49 -23.37
CA TYR A 40 13.83 15.45 -22.34
C TYR A 40 12.67 15.84 -21.41
N ALA A 41 11.55 15.12 -21.45
CA ALA A 41 10.54 15.25 -20.40
C ALA A 41 11.10 14.64 -19.12
N LEU A 42 11.24 15.46 -18.09
CA LEU A 42 11.77 15.02 -16.81
C LEU A 42 10.69 14.32 -16.00
N VAL A 43 11.07 13.22 -15.36
CA VAL A 43 10.22 12.57 -14.36
C VAL A 43 10.67 13.02 -12.98
N ILE A 44 9.76 13.66 -12.27
CA ILE A 44 9.91 13.99 -10.85
C ILE A 44 9.21 12.88 -10.07
N PRO A 45 9.95 12.03 -9.33
CA PRO A 45 9.33 10.93 -8.60
C PRO A 45 8.38 11.44 -7.52
N GLU A 46 7.40 10.62 -7.16
CA GLU A 46 6.58 10.85 -5.97
C GLU A 46 7.46 11.03 -4.72
N ASN A 47 7.03 11.88 -3.79
CA ASN A 47 7.81 12.24 -2.60
C ASN A 47 9.14 12.97 -2.88
N THR A 48 9.33 13.49 -4.10
CA THR A 48 10.37 14.50 -4.33
C THR A 48 10.07 15.68 -3.42
N SER A 49 11.00 15.99 -2.51
CA SER A 49 10.79 17.06 -1.56
C SER A 49 10.78 18.39 -2.30
N LEU A 50 9.64 19.05 -2.30
CA LEU A 50 9.57 20.51 -2.38
C LEU A 50 10.00 21.04 -1.00
N THR A 51 11.21 20.70 -0.56
CA THR A 51 11.79 20.81 0.82
C THR A 51 10.79 20.53 1.96
N SER A 52 10.89 19.48 2.77
CA SER A 52 12.04 19.01 3.54
C SER A 52 11.92 17.49 3.77
N ALA A 53 12.97 16.76 3.37
CA ALA A 53 13.38 15.41 3.78
C ALA A 53 12.36 14.24 3.72
N THR A 54 12.60 13.34 2.78
CA THR A 54 11.87 12.10 2.45
C THR A 54 12.22 10.91 3.38
N THR A 55 11.32 9.91 3.51
CA THR A 55 11.40 8.73 4.42
C THR A 55 11.96 7.44 3.78
N ASP A 56 12.80 6.72 4.53
CA ASP A 56 13.04 5.27 4.55
C ASP A 56 14.15 4.95 5.58
N ALA A 57 14.09 3.84 6.30
CA ALA A 57 15.18 3.39 7.17
C ALA A 57 16.10 2.42 6.43
N THR A 58 17.40 2.72 6.39
CA THR A 58 18.43 1.84 5.83
C THR A 58 19.58 1.66 6.81
N ASP A 59 20.06 0.42 6.93
CA ASP A 59 21.31 0.12 7.63
C ASP A 59 22.52 0.43 6.72
N SER A 60 23.71 0.56 7.32
CA SER A 60 25.04 0.59 6.68
C SER A 60 25.26 -0.44 5.55
N GLN A 61 24.55 -1.57 5.59
CA GLN A 61 24.60 -2.64 4.59
C GLN A 61 23.51 -2.49 3.49
N ASN A 62 22.84 -1.33 3.41
CA ASN A 62 21.69 -1.07 2.53
C ASN A 62 20.50 -2.02 2.74
N ASN A 63 20.40 -2.67 3.90
CA ASN A 63 19.24 -3.47 4.26
C ASN A 63 18.08 -2.55 4.65
N LYS A 64 16.91 -2.73 4.01
CA LYS A 64 15.68 -2.01 4.34
C LYS A 64 14.99 -2.66 5.53
N TRP A 65 14.57 -1.82 6.48
CA TRP A 65 13.77 -2.21 7.64
C TRP A 65 12.34 -1.76 7.45
N TYR A 66 11.39 -2.61 7.85
CA TYR A 66 9.96 -2.37 7.65
C TYR A 66 9.25 -2.12 8.98
N GLU A 67 8.42 -1.09 9.04
CA GLU A 67 7.53 -0.89 10.19
C GLU A 67 6.42 -1.94 10.15
N VAL A 68 6.17 -2.56 11.30
CA VAL A 68 5.04 -3.47 11.51
C VAL A 68 4.21 -3.01 12.71
N PRO A 69 2.91 -3.33 12.77
CA PRO A 69 2.07 -3.01 13.94
C PRO A 69 2.54 -3.69 15.23
N TYR A 70 3.03 -4.93 15.12
CA TYR A 70 3.57 -5.71 16.22
C TYR A 70 4.63 -6.69 15.72
N LEU A 71 5.61 -7.00 16.56
CA LEU A 71 6.75 -7.83 16.17
C LEU A 71 6.37 -9.26 15.79
N ALA A 72 5.22 -9.80 16.17
CA ALA A 72 4.79 -11.14 15.73
C ALA A 72 4.34 -11.20 14.25
N GLN A 73 4.09 -10.06 13.59
CA GLN A 73 3.69 -10.05 12.18
C GLN A 73 4.90 -10.23 11.27
N SER A 74 4.96 -11.36 10.55
CA SER A 74 6.13 -11.73 9.74
C SER A 74 6.07 -11.34 8.26
N THR A 75 4.91 -10.87 7.80
CA THR A 75 4.69 -10.48 6.41
C THR A 75 4.04 -9.10 6.31
N ILE A 76 4.47 -8.34 5.30
CA ILE A 76 3.82 -7.11 4.86
C ILE A 76 3.32 -7.30 3.44
N PHE A 77 2.47 -6.38 2.98
CA PHE A 77 2.11 -6.31 1.58
C PHE A 77 3.19 -5.56 0.80
N ASP A 78 3.58 -6.10 -0.34
CA ASP A 78 4.47 -5.52 -1.33
C ASP A 78 3.74 -5.45 -2.67
N ARG A 79 4.10 -4.47 -3.51
CA ARG A 79 3.54 -4.33 -4.85
C ARG A 79 4.41 -5.09 -5.86
N VAL A 80 3.78 -5.83 -6.75
CA VAL A 80 4.46 -6.52 -7.86
C VAL A 80 3.85 -6.11 -9.18
N SER A 81 4.67 -5.89 -10.21
CA SER A 81 4.17 -5.45 -11.53
C SER A 81 3.25 -6.50 -12.14
N ASN A 82 2.12 -6.04 -12.69
CA ASN A 82 1.15 -6.90 -13.35
C ASN A 82 1.50 -7.07 -14.85
N PRO A 83 1.79 -8.29 -15.34
CA PRO A 83 2.06 -8.52 -16.76
C PRO A 83 0.83 -8.30 -17.66
N THR A 84 -0.39 -8.37 -17.13
CA THR A 84 -1.65 -8.17 -17.89
C THR A 84 -2.23 -6.76 -17.76
N SER A 85 -1.48 -5.82 -17.18
CA SER A 85 -1.89 -4.44 -16.85
C SER A 85 -2.60 -3.69 -17.99
N GLY A 86 -2.19 -3.90 -19.24
CA GLY A 86 -2.79 -3.23 -20.40
C GLY A 86 -4.24 -3.66 -20.71
N SER A 87 -4.66 -4.83 -20.22
CA SER A 87 -6.00 -5.40 -20.49
C SER A 87 -6.98 -5.22 -19.33
N ASP A 88 -6.48 -5.21 -18.10
CA ASP A 88 -7.30 -5.17 -16.88
C ASP A 88 -7.29 -3.81 -16.18
N GLY A 89 -6.43 -2.88 -16.62
CA GLY A 89 -6.28 -1.54 -16.04
C GLY A 89 -5.64 -1.53 -14.65
N VAL A 90 -5.02 -2.64 -14.22
CA VAL A 90 -4.38 -2.79 -12.92
C VAL A 90 -2.86 -2.83 -13.10
N PRO A 91 -2.11 -1.76 -12.74
CA PRO A 91 -0.66 -1.73 -12.94
C PRO A 91 0.12 -2.68 -12.02
N TYR A 92 -0.27 -2.80 -10.75
CA TYR A 92 0.40 -3.61 -9.76
C TYR A 92 -0.56 -4.57 -9.04
N LEU A 93 -0.06 -5.74 -8.68
CA LEU A 93 -0.73 -6.73 -7.84
C LEU A 93 -0.17 -6.68 -6.41
N LEU A 94 -0.97 -7.15 -5.45
CA LEU A 94 -0.59 -7.23 -4.06
C LEU A 94 0.02 -8.60 -3.77
N GLN A 95 1.21 -8.62 -3.17
CA GLN A 95 1.89 -9.85 -2.75
C GLN A 95 2.31 -9.74 -1.28
N LEU A 96 2.25 -10.86 -0.55
CA LEU A 96 2.86 -10.95 0.77
C LEU A 96 4.38 -11.10 0.66
N LYS A 97 5.11 -10.19 1.31
CA LYS A 97 6.56 -10.24 1.48
C LYS A 97 6.91 -10.53 2.91
N ARG A 98 7.75 -11.54 3.12
CA ARG A 98 8.31 -11.86 4.43
C ARG A 98 9.37 -10.84 4.83
N VAL A 99 9.25 -10.28 6.03
CA VAL A 99 10.13 -9.22 6.57
C VAL A 99 10.75 -9.63 7.92
N PRO A 100 11.89 -10.34 7.92
CA PRO A 100 12.62 -10.63 9.16
C PRO A 100 13.25 -9.37 9.78
N ARG A 101 13.60 -8.37 8.96
CA ARG A 101 14.08 -7.05 9.41
C ARG A 101 12.90 -6.10 9.59
N ARG A 102 12.35 -6.07 10.80
CA ARG A 102 11.16 -5.29 11.14
C ARG A 102 11.30 -4.60 12.50
N PHE A 103 10.56 -3.52 12.68
CA PHE A 103 10.49 -2.76 13.92
C PHE A 103 9.07 -2.27 14.18
N VAL A 104 8.79 -1.95 15.45
CA VAL A 104 7.57 -1.28 15.87
C VAL A 104 7.92 0.14 16.29
N SER A 105 7.11 1.12 15.89
CA SER A 105 7.23 2.49 16.36
C SER A 105 6.14 2.80 17.40
N ARG A 106 6.50 3.47 18.50
CA ARG A 106 5.53 4.00 19.48
C ARG A 106 6.04 5.30 20.10
N PHE A 107 5.13 6.23 20.37
CA PHE A 107 5.46 7.41 21.17
C PHE A 107 5.23 7.14 22.64
N LEU A 108 6.19 7.56 23.47
CA LEU A 108 6.06 7.59 24.90
C LEU A 108 5.27 8.84 25.35
N SER A 109 4.88 8.88 26.62
CA SER A 109 4.11 10.00 27.19
C SER A 109 4.88 11.32 27.22
N ASP A 110 6.20 11.28 27.13
CA ASP A 110 7.08 12.45 27.05
C ASP A 110 7.24 13.02 25.62
N GLY A 111 6.60 12.39 24.62
CA GLY A 111 6.69 12.77 23.22
C GLY A 111 7.91 12.19 22.48
N THR A 112 8.73 11.36 23.14
CA THR A 112 9.83 10.67 22.47
C THR A 112 9.32 9.51 21.62
N LEU A 113 9.86 9.38 20.41
CA LEU A 113 9.60 8.24 19.53
C LEU A 113 10.54 7.10 19.91
N GLN A 114 9.96 5.99 20.37
CA GLN A 114 10.66 4.75 20.61
C GLN A 114 10.49 3.81 19.42
N LEU A 115 11.61 3.27 18.94
CA LEU A 115 11.66 2.20 17.97
C LEU A 115 12.07 0.90 18.67
N GLU A 116 11.24 -0.12 18.54
CA GLU A 116 11.44 -1.43 19.15
C GLU A 116 11.77 -2.46 18.05
N PHE A 117 12.91 -3.13 18.21
CA PHE A 117 13.38 -4.16 17.29
C PHE A 117 13.26 -5.55 17.94
N GLY A 118 13.24 -6.58 17.10
CA GLY A 118 13.31 -7.96 17.59
C GLY A 118 14.70 -8.32 18.14
N ALA A 119 14.78 -9.45 18.85
CA ALA A 119 16.02 -9.92 19.47
C ALA A 119 16.80 -10.93 18.60
N GLY A 120 16.32 -11.23 17.39
CA GLY A 120 16.92 -12.27 16.54
C GLY A 120 18.31 -11.89 16.03
N ILE A 121 19.32 -12.69 16.34
CA ILE A 121 20.71 -12.50 15.87
C ILE A 121 21.11 -13.50 14.77
N SER A 122 20.14 -14.22 14.22
CA SER A 122 20.39 -15.32 13.30
C SER A 122 20.47 -14.89 11.84
N ASN A 123 21.51 -15.35 11.18
CA ASN A 123 21.71 -15.22 9.74
C ASN A 123 21.11 -16.39 8.94
N LYS A 124 20.54 -17.41 9.61
CA LYS A 124 19.97 -18.60 8.95
C LYS A 124 18.47 -18.40 8.73
N THR A 125 17.96 -19.00 7.66
CA THR A 125 16.52 -19.06 7.39
C THR A 125 15.82 -19.98 8.39
N ASP A 126 14.60 -19.62 8.78
CA ASP A 126 13.84 -20.40 9.77
C ASP A 126 13.51 -21.82 9.29
N GLN A 127 13.42 -22.04 7.98
CA GLN A 127 13.17 -23.37 7.39
C GLN A 127 14.30 -24.38 7.69
N ASN A 128 15.49 -23.90 8.08
CA ASN A 128 16.62 -24.76 8.46
C ASN A 128 16.68 -24.99 9.98
N ILE A 129 15.96 -24.17 10.76
CA ILE A 129 16.01 -24.17 12.22
C ILE A 129 14.78 -24.88 12.77
N LEU A 130 13.61 -24.49 12.27
CA LEU A 130 12.33 -25.07 12.61
C LEU A 130 12.09 -26.28 11.71
N PRO A 131 11.74 -27.43 12.29
CA PRO A 131 11.32 -28.57 11.49
C PRO A 131 10.00 -28.23 10.78
N ASN A 132 9.98 -28.28 9.44
CA ASN A 132 8.77 -28.24 8.63
C ASN A 132 8.51 -29.64 8.06
N VAL A 133 7.27 -29.95 7.69
CA VAL A 133 6.95 -31.30 7.17
C VAL A 133 7.67 -31.63 5.85
N ASP A 134 8.20 -30.61 5.15
CA ASP A 134 9.01 -30.80 3.95
C ASP A 134 10.45 -31.21 4.27
N ASN A 135 11.03 -30.74 5.39
CA ASN A 135 12.38 -31.07 5.86
C ASN A 135 12.40 -32.28 6.78
N ILE A 136 11.32 -32.52 7.53
CA ILE A 136 11.02 -33.80 8.17
C ILE A 136 10.49 -34.70 7.05
N GLN A 137 11.39 -35.21 6.20
CA GLN A 137 10.98 -36.20 5.22
C GLN A 137 10.12 -37.25 5.91
N LEU A 138 8.85 -37.35 5.48
CA LEU A 138 7.98 -38.47 5.80
C LEU A 138 8.74 -39.70 5.35
N GLY A 139 9.39 -40.38 6.29
CA GLY A 139 10.42 -41.36 5.98
C GLY A 139 9.90 -42.37 4.97
N LEU A 140 10.43 -42.33 3.75
CA LEU A 140 10.38 -43.51 2.90
C LEU A 140 11.14 -44.58 3.67
N VAL A 141 10.44 -45.65 4.03
CA VAL A 141 11.01 -46.90 4.56
C VAL A 141 12.22 -47.28 3.69
N PRO A 142 13.45 -47.49 4.23
CA PRO A 142 13.83 -47.71 5.61
C PRO A 142 14.26 -46.41 6.28
N GLY A 143 13.54 -46.03 7.32
CA GLY A 143 13.88 -44.86 8.11
C GLY A 143 15.32 -44.98 8.60
N ILE A 144 16.19 -44.08 8.15
CA ILE A 144 17.25 -43.62 9.03
C ILE A 144 16.55 -42.86 10.15
N SER A 145 16.07 -43.62 11.15
CA SER A 145 15.70 -43.07 12.44
C SER A 145 17.00 -42.58 13.05
N ASN A 146 17.44 -41.39 12.63
CA ASN A 146 18.56 -40.76 13.27
C ASN A 146 18.07 -40.17 14.60
N LEU A 147 17.68 -41.07 15.51
CA LEU A 147 17.35 -40.78 16.90
C LEU A 147 18.59 -40.24 17.64
N TYR A 148 19.78 -40.40 17.05
CA TYR A 148 21.06 -39.98 17.63
C TYR A 148 21.43 -38.53 17.31
N ASN A 149 21.00 -37.97 16.18
CA ASN A 149 21.08 -36.53 15.97
C ASN A 149 20.05 -35.89 16.89
N ASN A 150 20.47 -35.62 18.12
CA ASN A 150 19.68 -34.84 19.04
C ASN A 150 19.32 -33.53 18.33
N TYR A 151 18.03 -33.32 18.10
CA TYR A 151 17.58 -31.99 17.74
C TYR A 151 17.97 -31.09 18.90
N ASN A 152 19.00 -30.26 18.69
CA ASN A 152 19.44 -29.33 19.71
C ASN A 152 18.31 -28.32 19.92
N LYS A 153 17.57 -28.47 21.03
CA LYS A 153 16.41 -27.64 21.37
C LYS A 153 16.75 -26.14 21.45
N ALA A 154 18.03 -25.79 21.59
CA ALA A 154 18.48 -24.40 21.60
C ALA A 154 18.40 -23.72 20.23
N SER A 155 18.29 -24.45 19.12
CA SER A 155 18.21 -23.87 17.77
C SER A 155 17.03 -22.91 17.61
N VAL A 156 15.90 -23.20 18.27
CA VAL A 156 14.65 -22.42 18.23
C VAL A 156 14.84 -20.98 18.74
N PHE A 157 15.80 -20.75 19.63
CA PHE A 157 16.12 -19.41 20.14
C PHE A 157 16.83 -18.53 19.11
N PHE A 158 17.35 -19.13 18.03
CA PHE A 158 18.00 -18.40 16.94
C PHE A 158 17.11 -18.30 15.71
N THR A 159 15.79 -18.36 15.86
CA THR A 159 14.90 -18.06 14.73
C THR A 159 14.88 -16.55 14.44
N GLN A 160 14.48 -16.21 13.22
CA GLN A 160 14.21 -14.85 12.77
C GLN A 160 12.81 -14.38 13.15
N GLU A 161 12.08 -15.20 13.91
CA GLU A 161 10.74 -14.87 14.37
C GLU A 161 10.79 -13.75 15.40
N TYR A 162 9.73 -12.94 15.46
CA TYR A 162 9.70 -11.68 16.21
C TYR A 162 10.69 -10.59 15.76
N GLY A 163 11.41 -10.81 14.66
CA GLY A 163 12.29 -9.83 14.05
C GLY A 163 13.75 -9.93 14.47
N LEU A 164 14.63 -9.47 13.59
CA LEU A 164 16.07 -9.40 13.85
C LEU A 164 16.44 -8.17 14.68
N ALA A 165 17.50 -8.31 15.47
CA ALA A 165 18.18 -7.21 16.12
C ALA A 165 19.10 -6.50 15.11
N PRO A 166 19.17 -5.16 15.13
CA PRO A 166 20.12 -4.43 14.31
C PRO A 166 21.55 -4.68 14.82
N GLY A 167 22.45 -5.10 13.93
CA GLY A 167 23.85 -5.37 14.27
C GLY A 167 24.75 -4.14 14.17
N ASN A 168 24.38 -3.18 13.34
CA ASN A 168 25.13 -1.96 13.02
C ASN A 168 24.25 -0.72 13.22
N ASP A 169 24.84 0.47 13.02
CA ASP A 169 24.12 1.74 13.05
C ASP A 169 22.97 1.77 12.02
N ILE A 170 21.77 2.07 12.51
CA ILE A 170 20.59 2.27 11.66
C ILE A 170 20.42 3.75 11.37
N THR A 171 20.31 4.07 10.08
CA THR A 171 19.86 5.40 9.64
C THR A 171 18.35 5.38 9.52
N VAL A 172 17.67 6.15 10.37
CA VAL A 172 16.22 6.35 10.31
C VAL A 172 15.96 7.70 9.64
N ARG A 173 15.22 7.68 8.54
CA ARG A 173 14.67 8.91 7.96
C ARG A 173 13.23 9.05 8.41
N TYR A 174 12.84 10.26 8.76
CA TYR A 174 11.49 10.59 9.19
C TYR A 174 11.05 11.88 8.49
N LEU A 175 9.75 11.99 8.19
CA LEU A 175 9.19 13.26 7.75
C LEU A 175 9.11 14.19 8.95
N VAL A 176 9.51 15.44 8.75
CA VAL A 176 9.27 16.53 9.70
C VAL A 176 8.54 17.63 8.95
N GLY A 177 7.54 18.22 9.60
CA GLY A 177 6.74 19.29 9.00
C GLY A 177 5.29 19.24 9.46
N GLY A 178 4.44 19.97 8.72
CA GLY A 178 3.05 20.20 9.10
C GLY A 178 2.89 21.35 10.09
N GLY A 179 1.66 21.52 10.58
CA GLY A 179 1.32 22.64 11.45
C GLY A 179 0.89 23.88 10.69
N ILE A 180 0.59 24.94 11.43
CA ILE A 180 0.05 26.19 10.88
C ILE A 180 1.03 26.85 9.90
N ALA A 181 2.35 26.68 10.13
CA ALA A 181 3.41 27.19 9.25
C ALA A 181 3.49 26.49 7.89
N SER A 182 2.86 25.33 7.73
CA SER A 182 2.78 24.66 6.42
C SER A 182 1.74 25.28 5.49
N ASN A 183 0.88 26.18 5.98
CA ASN A 183 -0.01 26.95 5.13
C ASN A 183 0.77 28.09 4.49
N VAL A 184 1.07 27.92 3.21
CA VAL A 184 1.85 28.86 2.41
C VAL A 184 0.91 29.67 1.49
N PRO A 185 1.10 31.00 1.36
CA PRO A 185 0.33 31.83 0.42
C PRO A 185 0.47 31.38 -1.04
N SER A 186 -0.39 31.87 -1.93
CA SER A 186 -0.24 31.59 -3.38
C SER A 186 1.05 32.20 -3.94
N ASN A 187 1.65 31.51 -4.91
CA ASN A 187 2.88 31.87 -5.63
C ASN A 187 4.15 32.01 -4.78
N ASP A 188 4.21 31.37 -3.62
CA ASP A 188 5.38 31.42 -2.72
C ASP A 188 6.28 30.17 -2.85
N LEU A 189 5.70 29.01 -3.25
CA LEU A 189 6.43 27.77 -3.49
C LEU A 189 7.16 27.77 -4.85
N THR A 190 8.23 28.56 -4.94
CA THR A 190 8.99 28.81 -6.18
C THR A 190 10.30 28.02 -6.31
N ILE A 191 10.74 27.37 -5.23
CA ILE A 191 11.99 26.60 -5.17
C ILE A 191 11.68 25.10 -5.13
N ILE A 192 12.35 24.34 -6.00
CA ILE A 192 12.25 22.87 -6.08
C ILE A 192 13.63 22.27 -5.86
N ASP A 193 13.70 21.21 -5.07
CA ASP A 193 14.87 20.34 -5.06
C ASP A 193 14.92 19.48 -6.33
N LYS A 194 15.96 19.70 -7.15
CA LYS A 194 16.16 19.06 -8.45
C LYS A 194 17.05 17.82 -8.38
N THR A 195 17.55 17.46 -7.19
CA THR A 195 18.58 16.42 -7.02
C THR A 195 18.11 15.02 -7.40
N THR A 196 16.83 14.70 -7.19
CA THR A 196 16.24 13.38 -7.47
C THR A 196 15.64 13.27 -8.87
N ALA A 197 15.62 14.36 -9.63
CA ALA A 197 14.94 14.38 -10.92
C ALA A 197 15.81 13.72 -12.01
N TYR A 198 15.18 12.90 -12.86
CA TYR A 198 15.90 12.14 -13.90
C TYR A 198 15.12 12.08 -15.21
N PHE A 199 15.85 11.88 -16.32
CA PHE A 199 15.26 11.64 -17.63
C PHE A 199 15.09 10.13 -17.86
N PRO A 200 13.90 9.64 -18.26
CA PRO A 200 13.68 8.22 -18.56
C PRO A 200 14.62 7.67 -19.64
N SER A 201 15.01 8.53 -20.59
CA SER A 201 15.94 8.21 -21.68
C SER A 201 17.41 8.07 -21.23
N GLY A 202 17.73 8.50 -19.99
CA GLY A 202 19.10 8.48 -19.46
C GLY A 202 20.04 9.52 -20.08
N VAL A 203 19.53 10.55 -20.76
CA VAL A 203 20.36 11.61 -21.36
C VAL A 203 21.14 12.39 -20.29
N ASN A 204 22.44 12.53 -20.49
CA ASN A 204 23.34 13.29 -19.62
C ASN A 204 24.31 14.12 -20.49
N ASN A 205 23.93 15.36 -20.78
CA ASN A 205 24.69 16.30 -21.60
C ASN A 205 24.46 17.75 -21.13
N ILE A 206 25.13 18.73 -21.76
CA ILE A 206 24.99 20.14 -21.36
C ILE A 206 23.54 20.64 -21.51
N LEU A 207 22.84 20.19 -22.56
CA LEU A 207 21.44 20.55 -22.81
C LEU A 207 20.52 19.99 -21.73
N SER A 208 20.74 18.76 -21.26
CA SER A 208 19.96 18.14 -20.18
C SER A 208 20.12 18.90 -18.86
N THR A 209 21.33 19.40 -18.56
CA THR A 209 21.57 20.28 -17.40
C THR A 209 20.86 21.62 -17.53
N GLN A 210 20.85 22.24 -18.72
CA GLN A 210 20.10 23.46 -18.96
C GLN A 210 18.58 23.25 -18.77
N ILE A 211 18.07 22.10 -19.23
CA ILE A 211 16.66 21.71 -19.09
C ILE A 211 16.29 21.46 -17.63
N ILE A 212 17.15 20.80 -16.84
CA ILE A 212 16.96 20.67 -15.39
C ILE A 212 16.95 22.05 -14.73
N ASN A 213 17.86 22.94 -15.12
CA ASN A 213 17.90 24.29 -14.58
C ASN A 213 16.67 25.13 -14.97
N SER A 214 16.01 24.84 -16.09
CA SER A 214 14.79 25.52 -16.54
C SER A 214 13.53 25.19 -15.71
N ILE A 215 13.58 24.17 -14.86
CA ILE A 215 12.42 23.78 -14.07
C ILE A 215 12.11 24.88 -13.05
N ALA A 216 10.85 25.31 -13.03
CA ALA A 216 10.30 26.24 -12.05
C ALA A 216 8.98 25.69 -11.49
N SER A 217 8.66 26.04 -10.24
CA SER A 217 7.36 25.74 -9.63
C SER A 217 6.60 27.03 -9.33
N THR A 218 5.28 26.90 -9.28
CA THR A 218 4.42 27.86 -8.57
C THR A 218 3.25 27.11 -7.95
N ASN A 219 2.67 27.67 -6.89
CA ASN A 219 1.39 27.21 -6.35
C ASN A 219 0.31 28.27 -6.63
N PRO A 220 -0.55 28.08 -7.64
CA PRO A 220 -1.52 29.11 -8.04
C PRO A 220 -2.55 29.42 -6.93
N SER A 221 -2.83 28.45 -6.06
CA SER A 221 -3.67 28.62 -4.87
C SER A 221 -2.84 28.60 -3.58
N ALA A 222 -3.37 29.22 -2.53
CA ALA A 222 -2.79 29.12 -1.20
C ALA A 222 -2.96 27.70 -0.64
N SER A 223 -1.95 27.24 0.11
CA SER A 223 -1.99 25.97 0.81
C SER A 223 -2.90 26.05 2.04
N SER A 224 -3.72 25.01 2.25
CA SER A 224 -4.65 24.94 3.37
C SER A 224 -4.62 23.56 4.05
N GLY A 225 -5.23 23.41 5.22
CA GLY A 225 -5.27 22.15 5.96
C GLY A 225 -4.16 21.95 7.00
N GLY A 226 -3.13 22.81 7.01
CA GLY A 226 -2.09 22.78 8.04
C GLY A 226 -2.65 23.21 9.39
N ARG A 227 -2.69 22.28 10.35
CA ARG A 227 -3.14 22.50 11.74
C ARG A 227 -2.15 21.86 12.71
N GLY A 228 -2.08 22.37 13.94
CA GLY A 228 -1.41 21.67 15.04
C GLY A 228 -2.05 20.31 15.34
N GLY A 229 -1.43 19.55 16.24
CA GLY A 229 -1.95 18.25 16.65
C GLY A 229 -3.36 18.31 17.26
N ASP A 230 -3.94 17.13 17.44
CA ASP A 230 -5.30 16.98 17.98
C ASP A 230 -5.43 17.64 19.36
N GLU A 231 -6.54 18.33 19.59
CA GLU A 231 -6.86 18.85 20.91
C GLU A 231 -7.19 17.71 21.87
N ILE A 232 -7.03 17.97 23.18
CA ILE A 232 -7.24 16.96 24.23
C ILE A 232 -8.64 16.33 24.13
N GLU A 233 -9.67 17.11 23.77
CA GLU A 233 -11.04 16.63 23.60
C GLU A 233 -11.21 15.76 22.35
N GLU A 234 -10.56 16.14 21.23
CA GLU A 234 -10.56 15.36 19.99
C GLU A 234 -9.87 14.00 20.23
N ILE A 235 -8.73 13.99 20.93
CA ILE A 235 -8.03 12.77 21.32
C ILE A 235 -8.92 11.87 22.17
N ARG A 236 -9.67 12.43 23.13
CA ARG A 236 -10.54 11.64 24.01
C ARG A 236 -11.65 10.95 23.21
N ASN A 237 -12.33 11.70 22.34
CA ASN A 237 -13.43 11.16 21.54
C ASN A 237 -12.93 10.14 20.51
N ASN A 238 -11.87 10.46 19.77
CA ASN A 238 -11.30 9.55 18.77
C ASN A 238 -10.73 8.27 19.41
N ALA A 239 -10.10 8.38 20.59
CA ALA A 239 -9.62 7.22 21.31
C ALA A 239 -10.74 6.29 21.76
N LEU A 240 -11.88 6.84 22.20
CA LEU A 240 -13.04 6.03 22.56
C LEU A 240 -13.61 5.28 21.35
N TYR A 241 -13.70 5.93 20.18
CA TYR A 241 -14.16 5.29 18.94
C TYR A 241 -13.20 4.22 18.42
N ALA A 242 -11.88 4.50 18.42
CA ALA A 242 -10.86 3.56 17.96
C ALA A 242 -10.81 2.28 18.80
N TYR A 243 -11.06 2.41 20.10
CA TYR A 243 -11.08 1.27 21.01
C TYR A 243 -12.20 0.27 20.68
N GLN A 244 -13.36 0.77 20.25
CA GLN A 244 -14.49 -0.09 19.88
C GLN A 244 -14.25 -0.82 18.56
N SER A 245 -13.59 -0.17 17.59
CA SER A 245 -13.34 -0.78 16.29
C SER A 245 -12.15 -1.74 16.28
N GLN A 246 -11.19 -1.63 17.21
CA GLN A 246 -10.01 -2.50 17.31
C GLN A 246 -9.30 -2.73 15.96
N LEU A 247 -9.16 -1.67 15.15
CA LEU A 247 -8.60 -1.72 13.79
C LEU A 247 -9.38 -2.58 12.78
N ARG A 248 -10.59 -3.04 13.15
CA ARG A 248 -11.49 -3.84 12.31
C ARG A 248 -12.55 -2.95 11.65
N ALA A 249 -12.89 -3.27 10.39
CA ALA A 249 -14.08 -2.74 9.74
C ALA A 249 -15.31 -3.53 10.22
N VAL A 250 -16.29 -2.84 10.78
CA VAL A 250 -17.49 -3.47 11.32
C VAL A 250 -18.73 -3.01 10.58
N THR A 251 -18.80 -1.72 10.24
CA THR A 251 -19.94 -1.13 9.56
C THR A 251 -19.81 -1.21 8.04
N ARG A 252 -20.94 -1.10 7.33
CA ARG A 252 -20.99 -0.98 5.88
C ARG A 252 -20.11 0.16 5.37
N ASP A 253 -20.15 1.30 6.06
CA ASP A 253 -19.42 2.50 5.67
C ASP A 253 -17.91 2.31 5.83
N ASP A 254 -17.46 1.55 6.84
CA ASP A 254 -16.03 1.21 6.99
C ASP A 254 -15.51 0.43 5.78
N TYR A 255 -16.26 -0.56 5.29
CA TYR A 255 -15.87 -1.33 4.09
C TYR A 255 -15.87 -0.46 2.84
N MET A 256 -16.85 0.43 2.70
CA MET A 256 -16.93 1.36 1.58
C MET A 256 -15.72 2.31 1.57
N ILE A 257 -15.40 2.91 2.70
CA ILE A 257 -14.26 3.83 2.82
C ILE A 257 -12.94 3.10 2.57
N ARG A 258 -12.77 1.87 3.10
CA ARG A 258 -11.54 1.09 2.85
C ARG A 258 -11.34 0.76 1.37
N ALA A 259 -12.40 0.39 0.66
CA ALA A 259 -12.33 0.14 -0.77
C ALA A 259 -12.01 1.42 -1.55
N LEU A 260 -12.62 2.56 -1.20
CA LEU A 260 -12.34 3.85 -1.83
C LEU A 260 -10.94 4.40 -1.52
N SER A 261 -10.36 4.03 -0.38
CA SER A 261 -9.00 4.43 0.02
C SER A 261 -7.89 3.55 -0.58
N LEU A 262 -8.23 2.60 -1.47
CA LEU A 262 -7.21 1.79 -2.13
C LEU A 262 -6.32 2.69 -3.00
N PRO A 263 -4.98 2.58 -2.88
CA PRO A 263 -4.06 3.33 -3.73
C PRO A 263 -4.30 3.03 -5.22
N SER A 264 -4.14 4.06 -6.07
CA SER A 264 -4.35 3.96 -7.51
C SER A 264 -3.41 2.97 -8.21
N ASP A 265 -2.30 2.60 -7.56
CA ASP A 265 -1.36 1.57 -8.04
C ASP A 265 -2.04 0.21 -8.29
N TYR A 266 -3.09 -0.11 -7.54
CA TYR A 266 -3.84 -1.36 -7.66
C TYR A 266 -5.07 -1.24 -8.57
N GLY A 267 -5.22 -0.10 -9.27
CA GLY A 267 -6.35 0.21 -10.13
C GLY A 267 -7.21 1.35 -9.60
N SER A 268 -8.21 1.76 -10.39
CA SER A 268 -9.09 2.88 -10.04
C SER A 268 -10.48 2.41 -9.61
N ILE A 269 -10.96 2.92 -8.48
CA ILE A 269 -12.30 2.66 -7.97
C ILE A 269 -13.09 3.97 -8.02
N ALA A 270 -14.18 3.97 -8.77
CA ALA A 270 -15.05 5.13 -8.95
C ALA A 270 -16.22 5.12 -7.95
N LYS A 271 -16.85 3.95 -7.76
CA LYS A 271 -18.03 3.81 -6.92
C LYS A 271 -18.05 2.44 -6.25
N VAL A 272 -18.42 2.42 -4.97
CA VAL A 272 -18.55 1.21 -4.16
C VAL A 272 -19.90 1.20 -3.47
N TYR A 273 -20.55 0.04 -3.43
CA TYR A 273 -21.79 -0.16 -2.69
C TYR A 273 -21.77 -1.54 -2.03
N VAL A 274 -21.88 -1.58 -0.69
CA VAL A 274 -21.74 -2.83 0.09
C VAL A 274 -23.09 -3.22 0.70
N THR A 275 -23.69 -4.36 0.37
CA THR A 275 -24.90 -4.85 1.06
C THR A 275 -24.61 -6.12 1.82
N GLN A 276 -25.48 -6.51 2.76
CA GLN A 276 -25.52 -7.91 3.16
C GLN A 276 -25.95 -8.76 1.96
N ASP A 277 -25.55 -10.03 1.92
CA ASP A 277 -26.04 -11.00 0.94
C ASP A 277 -27.56 -11.14 1.10
N MET A 278 -28.33 -10.30 0.41
CA MET A 278 -29.76 -10.48 0.22
C MET A 278 -29.91 -11.29 -1.04
N SER A 279 -30.71 -12.36 -0.95
CA SER A 279 -31.09 -13.27 -2.05
C SER A 279 -30.86 -12.61 -3.40
N ARG A 280 -29.80 -13.02 -4.10
CA ARG A 280 -29.53 -12.62 -5.49
C ARG A 280 -30.83 -12.85 -6.24
N GLU A 281 -31.55 -11.77 -6.53
CA GLU A 281 -32.80 -11.80 -7.29
C GLU A 281 -32.51 -12.65 -8.52
N THR A 282 -33.11 -13.84 -8.53
CA THR A 282 -32.90 -14.83 -9.57
C THR A 282 -33.17 -14.14 -10.89
N LEU A 283 -32.14 -14.00 -11.72
CA LEU A 283 -32.30 -13.69 -13.14
C LEU A 283 -33.48 -14.54 -13.62
N LYS A 284 -34.51 -13.90 -14.19
CA LYS A 284 -35.81 -14.52 -14.55
C LYS A 284 -35.71 -15.70 -15.55
N THR A 285 -34.52 -16.17 -15.87
CA THR A 285 -34.28 -17.26 -16.80
C THR A 285 -34.18 -18.57 -16.00
N PRO A 286 -35.18 -19.46 -16.05
CA PRO A 286 -35.20 -20.71 -15.32
C PRO A 286 -34.34 -21.73 -16.09
N THR A 287 -33.02 -21.58 -16.04
CA THR A 287 -32.10 -22.59 -16.57
C THR A 287 -31.40 -23.24 -15.39
N ILE A 288 -32.08 -24.24 -14.81
CA ILE A 288 -31.56 -25.39 -14.06
C ILE A 288 -30.22 -25.17 -13.33
N SER A 289 -30.25 -24.96 -12.00
CA SER A 289 -29.16 -25.24 -11.03
C SER A 289 -29.54 -24.60 -9.68
N THR A 290 -30.40 -25.17 -8.83
CA THR A 290 -30.06 -26.07 -7.70
C THR A 290 -28.90 -25.66 -6.78
N LEU A 291 -28.36 -24.44 -6.85
CA LEU A 291 -27.72 -23.93 -5.64
C LEU A 291 -28.85 -23.76 -4.63
N PRO A 292 -28.81 -24.44 -3.48
CA PRO A 292 -29.66 -24.04 -2.38
C PRO A 292 -29.44 -22.55 -2.22
N ASN A 293 -30.49 -21.82 -1.91
CA ASN A 293 -30.39 -20.43 -1.50
C ASN A 293 -29.59 -20.42 -0.17
N VAL A 294 -28.29 -20.69 -0.24
CA VAL A 294 -27.35 -20.69 0.88
C VAL A 294 -27.09 -19.22 1.14
N HIS A 295 -28.12 -18.58 1.67
CA HIS A 295 -28.04 -17.24 2.19
C HIS A 295 -27.08 -17.30 3.37
N ASN A 296 -25.98 -16.57 3.25
CA ASN A 296 -25.12 -16.35 4.40
C ASN A 296 -25.37 -14.92 4.91
N PRO A 297 -26.23 -14.72 5.93
CA PRO A 297 -26.50 -13.39 6.49
C PRO A 297 -25.24 -12.73 7.07
N LEU A 298 -24.18 -13.51 7.31
CA LEU A 298 -22.89 -13.04 7.79
C LEU A 298 -21.94 -12.63 6.65
N SER A 299 -22.37 -12.76 5.39
CA SER A 299 -21.61 -12.36 4.21
C SER A 299 -22.04 -10.99 3.70
N LEU A 300 -21.07 -10.23 3.20
CA LEU A 300 -21.30 -8.95 2.55
C LEU A 300 -21.03 -9.06 1.04
N ASP A 301 -21.86 -8.42 0.25
CA ASP A 301 -21.73 -8.30 -1.20
C ASP A 301 -21.34 -6.87 -1.55
N MET A 302 -20.16 -6.70 -2.15
CA MET A 302 -19.64 -5.40 -2.57
C MET A 302 -19.70 -5.27 -4.09
N TYR A 303 -20.37 -4.22 -4.55
CA TYR A 303 -20.48 -3.84 -5.95
C TYR A 303 -19.52 -2.68 -6.25
N ILE A 304 -18.67 -2.86 -7.26
CA ILE A 304 -17.59 -1.92 -7.58
C ILE A 304 -17.67 -1.50 -9.05
N LEU A 305 -17.50 -0.21 -9.31
CA LEU A 305 -17.27 0.39 -10.64
C LEU A 305 -15.91 1.07 -10.68
N SER A 306 -15.27 1.05 -11.84
CA SER A 306 -13.97 1.67 -12.13
C SER A 306 -14.08 2.79 -13.16
N TYR A 307 -12.99 3.51 -13.40
CA TYR A 307 -12.89 4.48 -14.50
C TYR A 307 -12.17 3.87 -15.71
N ASP A 308 -12.61 4.23 -16.91
CA ASP A 308 -11.81 4.03 -18.13
C ASP A 308 -10.75 5.14 -18.31
N SER A 309 -9.94 5.03 -19.37
CA SER A 309 -8.94 6.06 -19.74
C SER A 309 -9.54 7.44 -20.04
N ASN A 310 -10.85 7.50 -20.33
CA ASN A 310 -11.59 8.72 -20.61
C ASN A 310 -12.36 9.24 -19.39
N LYS A 311 -12.16 8.65 -18.20
CA LYS A 311 -12.87 8.94 -16.94
C LYS A 311 -14.37 8.65 -16.95
N ASN A 312 -14.85 7.78 -17.85
CA ASN A 312 -16.20 7.25 -17.81
C ASN A 312 -16.29 6.05 -16.85
N LEU A 313 -17.48 5.79 -16.33
CA LEU A 313 -17.71 4.62 -15.47
C LEU A 313 -17.72 3.33 -16.30
N THR A 314 -16.97 2.34 -15.83
CA THR A 314 -16.90 0.99 -16.40
C THR A 314 -16.98 -0.08 -15.31
N ASN A 315 -17.22 -1.32 -15.73
CA ASN A 315 -17.19 -2.46 -14.81
C ASN A 315 -15.75 -2.73 -14.36
N ALA A 316 -15.57 -2.91 -13.06
CA ALA A 316 -14.28 -3.29 -12.49
C ALA A 316 -13.81 -4.65 -13.02
N SER A 317 -12.53 -4.74 -13.40
CA SER A 317 -11.89 -5.99 -13.84
C SER A 317 -11.85 -7.02 -12.71
N THR A 318 -11.74 -8.30 -13.08
CA THR A 318 -11.61 -9.39 -12.10
C THR A 318 -10.32 -9.29 -11.30
N THR A 319 -9.23 -8.84 -11.92
CA THR A 319 -7.94 -8.57 -11.26
C THR A 319 -8.06 -7.51 -10.16
N LEU A 320 -8.81 -6.43 -10.40
CA LEU A 320 -9.03 -5.38 -9.38
C LEU A 320 -9.81 -5.93 -8.17
N LYS A 321 -10.71 -6.88 -8.40
CA LYS A 321 -11.49 -7.53 -7.34
C LYS A 321 -10.63 -8.51 -6.55
N ILE A 322 -9.88 -9.38 -7.25
CA ILE A 322 -8.99 -10.36 -6.63
C ILE A 322 -7.58 -9.75 -6.61
N ALA A 323 -7.30 -8.86 -5.67
CA ALA A 323 -5.98 -8.24 -5.59
C ALA A 323 -4.82 -9.26 -5.37
N GLU A 324 -5.12 -10.52 -5.04
CA GLU A 324 -4.14 -11.61 -5.02
C GLU A 324 -4.21 -12.43 -6.32
N GLY A 325 -3.06 -12.67 -6.96
CA GLY A 325 -2.90 -13.41 -8.22
C GLY A 325 -3.33 -14.89 -8.24
N GLY A 326 -4.23 -15.31 -7.35
CA GLY A 326 -4.95 -16.57 -7.46
C GLY A 326 -6.06 -16.47 -8.50
N LEU A 327 -5.73 -16.72 -9.76
CA LEU A 327 -6.73 -17.07 -10.77
C LEU A 327 -7.44 -18.34 -10.29
N SER A 328 -8.64 -18.19 -9.75
CA SER A 328 -9.61 -19.30 -9.70
C SER A 328 -9.86 -19.70 -11.14
N ASN A 329 -9.26 -20.81 -11.58
CA ASN A 329 -9.48 -21.40 -12.91
C ASN A 329 -10.78 -22.23 -12.95
N ASP A 330 -11.69 -22.07 -12.00
CA ASP A 330 -12.96 -22.80 -12.02
C ASP A 330 -13.94 -22.12 -13.01
N PRO A 331 -14.29 -22.75 -14.13
CA PRO A 331 -15.26 -22.20 -15.08
C PRO A 331 -16.67 -22.05 -14.49
N ASN A 332 -16.95 -22.61 -13.31
CA ASN A 332 -18.23 -22.48 -12.61
C ASN A 332 -18.24 -21.37 -11.54
N ASP A 333 -17.15 -20.61 -11.38
CA ASP A 333 -17.09 -19.53 -10.41
C ASP A 333 -18.06 -18.40 -10.81
N LYS A 334 -19.25 -18.40 -10.20
CA LYS A 334 -20.39 -17.54 -10.55
C LYS A 334 -20.16 -16.09 -10.13
N GLY A 335 -19.18 -15.42 -10.75
CA GLY A 335 -18.97 -13.96 -10.76
C GLY A 335 -18.86 -13.29 -9.38
N GLY A 336 -18.76 -14.08 -8.32
CA GLY A 336 -18.78 -13.65 -6.93
C GLY A 336 -17.71 -14.41 -6.20
N LEU A 337 -16.48 -13.92 -6.31
CA LEU A 337 -15.36 -14.50 -5.60
C LEU A 337 -15.52 -14.12 -4.14
N THR A 338 -15.94 -15.08 -3.33
CA THR A 338 -16.02 -14.94 -1.88
C THR A 338 -14.64 -15.13 -1.30
N LYS A 339 -14.03 -14.06 -0.77
CA LYS A 339 -12.81 -14.16 0.04
C LYS A 339 -13.05 -13.46 1.36
N TYR A 340 -12.74 -14.13 2.46
CA TYR A 340 -12.90 -13.59 3.83
C TYR A 340 -14.33 -13.14 4.18
N GLY A 341 -15.36 -13.75 3.59
CA GLY A 341 -16.76 -13.42 3.86
C GLY A 341 -17.29 -12.19 3.11
N VAL A 342 -16.55 -11.68 2.11
CA VAL A 342 -17.02 -10.63 1.20
C VAL A 342 -17.04 -11.17 -0.23
N THR A 343 -18.19 -11.09 -0.89
CA THR A 343 -18.37 -11.40 -2.31
C THR A 343 -18.19 -10.12 -3.14
N LEU A 344 -17.36 -10.16 -4.18
CA LEU A 344 -17.16 -9.00 -5.07
C LEU A 344 -17.98 -9.15 -6.36
N ASN A 345 -19.04 -8.35 -6.49
CA ASN A 345 -19.98 -8.41 -7.60
C ASN A 345 -19.77 -7.26 -8.59
N THR A 346 -20.13 -7.47 -9.86
CA THR A 346 -20.39 -6.36 -10.80
C THR A 346 -21.82 -5.89 -10.64
N TRP A 347 -22.07 -4.59 -10.80
CA TRP A 347 -23.42 -4.13 -11.08
C TRP A 347 -23.88 -4.82 -12.37
N ILE A 348 -24.95 -5.62 -12.31
CA ILE A 348 -25.60 -6.02 -13.55
C ILE A 348 -26.25 -4.75 -14.07
N GLN A 349 -25.76 -4.26 -15.21
CA GLN A 349 -26.41 -3.22 -15.99
C GLN A 349 -27.69 -3.82 -16.62
N ASN A 350 -28.60 -4.34 -15.79
CA ASN A 350 -29.95 -4.65 -16.20
C ASN A 350 -30.65 -3.30 -16.29
N GLY A 351 -30.93 -2.88 -17.53
CA GLY A 351 -31.54 -1.60 -17.85
C GLY A 351 -32.73 -1.29 -16.94
N TYR A 352 -32.69 -0.09 -16.37
CA TYR A 352 -33.89 0.73 -16.31
C TYR A 352 -33.99 1.43 -17.68
N ASP A 353 -34.38 0.67 -18.70
CA ASP A 353 -35.01 1.21 -19.92
C ASP A 353 -36.48 0.79 -19.90
#